data_AF-A0A358SIS6-F1
#
_entry.id   AF-A0A358SIS6-F1
#
_cell.length_a   1.000
_cell.length_b   1.000
_cell.length_c   1.000
_cell.angle_alpha   90.00
_cell.angle_beta   90.00
_cell.angle_gamma   90.00
#
_symmetry.space_group_name_H-M   'P 1'
#
loop_
_entity.id
_entity.type
_entity.pdbx_description
1 polymer ?
#
loop_
_entity_poly.entity_id
_entity_poly.type
_entity_poly.pdbx_seq_one_letter_code
_entity_poly.pdbx_strand_id
1 'polypeptide(L)'
;MSRDECVYVHARRLLPGHGLSWPDTARAGTGQAEAAVTEVVTGEAVVLDVQPASYPGRIAALLIDLLVQVAFLIALVGIAFASSPDFAILRAIIVAGLIVTLVGYPAIFETLSRGKTLGKMALGLRVIGDDGGPERFRQALVRALVGVVEIYMFPPVALISSMVSARGKRLGDVFAGTFVIQERVPRRSDLAADVAVVPPPLLGWAQALELSRLSDQTAEAAGSYLRRFHDLTPAARDGLGLQLATAVAAQVSPPPPAGTPPAAYLSAVLAVRRQREHARLAAIRPAAPPTAATGQHPAPGQPDQAPVTSPSAAGQPAEAGEPEATASPQPADQPGSGPEPPPFTPPA
;
A
#
# COMPACT_ATOMS: atom_id res chain seq x y z
N MET A 1 -44.72 -26.41 -35.61
CA MET A 1 -44.91 -25.06 -36.20
C MET A 1 -44.55 -24.04 -35.13
N SER A 2 -43.86 -22.93 -35.35
CA SER A 2 -43.09 -22.35 -36.47
C SER A 2 -42.56 -21.04 -35.84
N ARG A 3 -41.25 -20.85 -35.67
CA ARG A 3 -40.35 -20.11 -36.59
C ARG A 3 -40.56 -18.59 -36.61
N ASP A 4 -39.44 -17.90 -36.31
CA ASP A 4 -38.98 -16.62 -36.87
C ASP A 4 -39.74 -15.35 -36.39
N GLU A 5 -39.16 -14.15 -36.22
CA GLU A 5 -38.00 -13.51 -36.86
C GLU A 5 -37.29 -12.43 -35.97
N CYS A 6 -36.03 -12.14 -36.33
CA CYS A 6 -35.31 -10.85 -36.46
C CYS A 6 -35.86 -9.54 -35.82
N VAL A 7 -35.08 -8.74 -35.08
CA VAL A 7 -33.95 -7.85 -35.48
C VAL A 7 -34.36 -6.54 -36.20
N TYR A 8 -34.19 -5.40 -35.51
CA TYR A 8 -34.04 -4.01 -35.99
C TYR A 8 -33.27 -3.25 -34.87
N VAL A 9 -32.14 -2.54 -34.99
CA VAL A 9 -31.42 -1.79 -36.06
C VAL A 9 -31.83 -0.30 -36.18
N HIS A 10 -30.79 0.55 -36.25
CA HIS A 10 -30.71 2.02 -36.36
C HIS A 10 -31.03 2.83 -35.09
N ALA A 11 -30.15 3.68 -34.56
CA ALA A 11 -29.26 4.72 -35.13
C ALA A 11 -29.97 6.03 -35.49
N ARG A 12 -29.70 7.09 -34.71
CA ARG A 12 -29.81 8.49 -35.16
C ARG A 12 -28.71 9.35 -34.55
N ARG A 13 -28.12 10.17 -35.41
CA ARG A 13 -27.15 11.23 -35.12
C ARG A 13 -27.91 12.58 -35.21
N LEU A 14 -27.27 13.66 -34.76
CA LEU A 14 -27.61 15.09 -34.96
C LEU A 14 -28.43 15.81 -33.87
N LEU A 15 -27.90 16.98 -33.50
CA LEU A 15 -28.44 18.11 -32.71
C LEU A 15 -29.32 19.01 -33.63
N PRO A 16 -29.83 20.21 -33.23
CA PRO A 16 -29.99 20.85 -31.91
C PRO A 16 -31.41 21.44 -31.64
N GLY A 17 -31.63 21.94 -30.41
CA GLY A 17 -32.32 23.21 -30.16
C GLY A 17 -33.84 23.31 -30.30
N HIS A 18 -34.59 22.92 -29.27
CA HIS A 18 -35.93 23.48 -28.96
C HIS A 18 -36.14 23.47 -27.45
N GLY A 19 -36.64 24.58 -26.89
CA GLY A 19 -36.90 24.69 -25.45
C GLY A 19 -38.15 23.91 -25.05
N LEU A 20 -37.98 22.89 -24.20
CA LEU A 20 -39.08 22.27 -23.47
C LEU A 20 -38.59 21.89 -22.07
N SER A 21 -39.02 22.66 -21.07
CA SER A 21 -38.72 22.41 -19.66
C SER A 21 -39.51 21.22 -19.14
N TRP A 22 -38.83 20.14 -18.78
CA TRP A 22 -39.46 19.01 -18.09
C TRP A 22 -39.54 19.31 -16.58
N PRO A 23 -40.72 19.17 -15.95
CA PRO A 23 -40.85 19.39 -14.52
C PRO A 23 -40.22 18.25 -13.72
N ASP A 24 -39.50 18.62 -12.66
CA ASP A 24 -38.98 17.70 -11.66
C ASP A 24 -40.13 16.87 -11.06
N THR A 25 -40.08 15.55 -11.23
CA THR A 25 -40.94 14.61 -10.49
C THR A 25 -40.11 13.47 -9.94
N ALA A 26 -39.98 13.48 -8.62
CA ALA A 26 -39.11 12.57 -7.89
C ALA A 26 -39.45 11.09 -8.15
N ARG A 27 -38.39 10.29 -8.38
CA ARG A 27 -38.38 8.87 -8.02
C ARG A 27 -37.16 8.59 -7.16
N ALA A 28 -37.42 8.10 -5.95
CA ALA A 28 -36.38 7.63 -5.05
C ALA A 28 -35.63 6.45 -5.68
N GLY A 29 -34.30 6.49 -5.59
CA GLY A 29 -33.42 5.43 -6.09
C GLY A 29 -32.05 5.54 -5.45
N THR A 30 -31.85 4.73 -4.40
CA THR A 30 -30.55 4.30 -3.84
C THR A 30 -29.33 5.20 -4.16
N GLY A 31 -28.99 6.10 -3.24
CA GLY A 31 -27.75 6.86 -3.29
C GLY A 31 -26.52 5.96 -3.15
N GLN A 32 -26.03 5.42 -4.27
CA GLN A 32 -24.64 5.01 -4.38
C GLN A 32 -23.82 6.28 -4.56
N ALA A 33 -22.95 6.57 -3.59
CA ALA A 33 -22.12 7.77 -3.61
C ALA A 33 -21.24 7.76 -4.86
N GLU A 34 -21.51 8.69 -5.77
CA GLU A 34 -20.64 8.99 -6.91
C GLU A 34 -19.27 9.36 -6.35
N ALA A 35 -18.27 8.51 -6.61
CA ALA A 35 -16.95 8.66 -6.04
C ALA A 35 -16.28 9.89 -6.66
N ALA A 36 -16.33 11.02 -5.94
CA ALA A 36 -15.74 12.29 -6.35
C ALA A 36 -14.21 12.13 -6.51
N VAL A 37 -13.79 11.82 -7.74
CA VAL A 37 -12.39 11.79 -8.14
C VAL A 37 -11.84 13.20 -7.96
N THR A 38 -10.80 13.33 -7.13
CA THR A 38 -10.20 14.64 -6.83
C THR A 38 -8.95 14.81 -7.66
N GLU A 39 -9.04 15.64 -8.70
CA GLU A 39 -7.88 16.07 -9.49
C GLU A 39 -6.97 16.96 -8.61
N VAL A 40 -5.73 16.50 -8.39
CA VAL A 40 -4.68 17.26 -7.71
C VAL A 40 -3.60 17.59 -8.72
N VAL A 41 -3.50 18.88 -9.08
CA VAL A 41 -2.48 19.37 -10.01
C VAL A 41 -1.18 19.61 -9.25
N THR A 42 -0.26 18.64 -9.32
CA THR A 42 1.14 18.84 -8.90
C THR A 42 1.88 19.75 -9.89
N GLY A 43 2.92 20.46 -9.40
CA GLY A 43 3.73 21.39 -10.20
C GLY A 43 4.57 20.76 -11.32
N GLU A 44 4.52 19.45 -11.47
CA GLU A 44 4.95 18.69 -12.64
C GLU A 44 3.69 18.01 -13.19
N ALA A 45 3.39 18.22 -14.48
CA ALA A 45 2.06 18.03 -15.09
C ALA A 45 1.68 16.55 -15.30
N VAL A 46 1.56 15.81 -14.20
CA VAL A 46 1.07 14.44 -14.12
C VAL A 46 -0.11 14.43 -13.15
N VAL A 47 -1.31 14.26 -13.66
CA VAL A 47 -2.51 14.11 -12.82
C VAL A 47 -2.41 12.76 -12.11
N LEU A 48 -2.06 12.78 -10.82
CA LEU A 48 -2.17 11.58 -9.98
C LEU A 48 -3.64 11.39 -9.58
N ASP A 49 -4.19 10.24 -9.96
CA ASP A 49 -5.56 9.83 -9.67
C ASP A 49 -5.66 9.33 -8.22
N VAL A 50 -5.71 10.27 -7.26
CA VAL A 50 -5.63 9.95 -5.83
C VAL A 50 -7.00 9.58 -5.30
N GLN A 51 -7.31 8.27 -5.26
CA GLN A 51 -8.52 7.75 -4.63
C GLN A 51 -8.63 8.28 -3.18
N PRO A 52 -9.68 9.07 -2.84
CA PRO A 52 -9.86 9.56 -1.47
C PRO A 52 -9.98 8.39 -0.50
N ALA A 53 -9.30 8.46 0.65
CA ALA A 53 -9.32 7.38 1.63
C ALA A 53 -10.76 7.09 2.07
N SER A 54 -11.19 5.83 1.99
CA SER A 54 -12.55 5.43 2.35
C SER A 54 -12.91 5.90 3.77
N TYR A 55 -14.08 6.54 3.88
CA TYR A 55 -14.59 7.12 5.13
C TYR A 55 -14.59 6.13 6.33
N PRO A 56 -14.95 4.84 6.18
CA PRO A 56 -14.82 3.85 7.25
C PRO A 56 -13.37 3.64 7.71
N GLY A 57 -12.39 3.68 6.80
CA GLY A 57 -10.96 3.59 7.14
C GLY A 57 -10.50 4.76 8.01
N ARG A 58 -10.96 5.99 7.74
CA ARG A 58 -10.70 7.16 8.59
C ARG A 58 -11.30 7.04 9.99
N ILE A 59 -12.44 6.36 10.14
CA ILE A 59 -13.07 6.10 11.45
C ILE A 59 -12.29 5.00 12.19
N ALA A 60 -11.99 3.88 11.54
CA ALA A 60 -11.24 2.79 12.15
C ALA A 60 -9.83 3.22 12.60
N ALA A 61 -9.14 4.07 11.84
CA ALA A 61 -7.86 4.65 12.27
C ALA A 61 -8.01 5.48 13.55
N LEU A 62 -9.05 6.32 13.61
CA LEU A 62 -9.36 7.14 14.78
C LEU A 62 -9.73 6.29 16.01
N LEU A 63 -10.43 5.18 15.84
CA LEU A 63 -10.71 4.24 16.93
C LEU A 63 -9.44 3.58 17.46
N ILE A 64 -8.50 3.19 16.59
CA ILE A 64 -7.20 2.64 17.02
C ILE A 64 -6.39 3.71 17.77
N ASP A 65 -6.33 4.93 17.25
CA ASP A 65 -5.65 6.04 17.93
C ASP A 65 -6.30 6.39 19.28
N LEU A 66 -7.63 6.35 19.38
CA LEU A 66 -8.36 6.54 20.62
C LEU A 66 -8.04 5.44 21.65
N LEU A 67 -7.95 4.18 21.24
CA LEU A 67 -7.54 3.08 22.12
C LEU A 67 -6.12 3.27 22.65
N VAL A 68 -5.17 3.70 21.81
CA VAL A 68 -3.80 4.03 22.24
C VAL A 68 -3.80 5.17 23.24
N GLN A 69 -4.54 6.25 22.96
CA GLN A 69 -4.65 7.41 23.84
C GLN A 69 -5.28 7.05 25.20
N VAL A 70 -6.35 6.25 25.21
CA VAL A 70 -6.98 5.77 26.44
C VAL A 70 -6.05 4.87 27.24
N ALA A 71 -5.35 3.94 26.59
CA ALA A 71 -4.38 3.07 27.26
C ALA A 71 -3.22 3.88 27.86
N PHE A 72 -2.69 4.87 27.13
CA PHE A 72 -1.67 5.79 27.63
C PHE A 72 -2.17 6.61 28.83
N LEU A 73 -3.39 7.15 28.76
CA LEU A 73 -3.98 7.95 29.84
C LEU A 73 -4.23 7.10 31.10
N ILE A 74 -4.71 5.86 30.96
CA ILE A 74 -4.88 4.91 32.08
C ILE A 74 -3.52 4.60 32.73
N ALA A 75 -2.49 4.31 31.93
CA ALA A 75 -1.15 4.05 32.44
C ALA A 75 -0.56 5.28 33.17
N LEU A 76 -0.70 6.47 32.59
CA LEU A 76 -0.26 7.73 33.19
C LEU A 76 -0.96 8.01 34.52
N VAL A 77 -2.29 7.84 34.57
CA VAL A 77 -3.10 8.00 35.79
C VAL A 77 -2.67 7.00 36.86
N GLY A 78 -2.47 5.72 36.50
CA GLY A 78 -1.99 4.69 37.42
C GLY A 78 -0.61 5.01 38.00
N ILE A 79 0.33 5.46 37.18
CA ILE A 79 1.65 5.93 37.63
C ILE A 79 1.52 7.14 38.54
N ALA A 80 0.67 8.12 38.18
CA ALA A 80 0.48 9.33 38.97
C ALA A 80 -0.05 9.02 40.38
N PHE A 81 -1.10 8.20 40.49
CA PHE A 81 -1.64 7.72 41.77
C PHE A 81 -0.63 6.92 42.60
N ALA A 82 0.24 6.11 41.95
CA ALA A 82 1.29 5.39 42.65
C ALA A 82 2.45 6.30 43.11
N SER A 83 2.67 7.42 42.42
CA SER A 83 3.80 8.32 42.68
C SER A 83 3.56 9.36 43.79
N SER A 84 2.30 9.77 44.02
CA SER A 84 1.97 10.80 45.01
C SER A 84 0.52 10.71 45.51
N PRO A 85 0.28 10.81 46.82
CA PRO A 85 -1.06 10.95 47.38
C PRO A 85 -1.60 12.39 47.30
N ASP A 86 -0.79 13.38 46.86
CA ASP A 86 -1.22 14.78 46.77
C ASP A 86 -2.13 15.02 45.57
N PHE A 87 -3.39 15.36 45.85
CA PHE A 87 -4.40 15.69 44.85
C PHE A 87 -4.03 16.89 43.95
N ALA A 88 -3.21 17.85 44.41
CA ALA A 88 -2.78 18.97 43.60
C ALA A 88 -1.77 18.52 42.52
N ILE A 89 -0.77 17.74 42.92
CA ILE A 89 0.21 17.12 42.00
C ILE A 89 -0.50 16.19 41.01
N LEU A 90 -1.41 15.35 41.50
CA LEU A 90 -2.18 14.43 40.67
C LEU A 90 -3.01 15.17 39.61
N ARG A 91 -3.71 16.26 39.99
CA ARG A 91 -4.44 17.11 39.04
C ARG A 91 -3.52 17.73 37.98
N ALA A 92 -2.36 18.23 38.37
CA ALA A 92 -1.39 18.80 37.43
C ALA A 92 -0.90 17.76 36.41
N ILE A 93 -0.57 16.53 36.86
CA ILE A 93 -0.17 15.43 36.00
C ILE A 93 -1.31 15.02 35.05
N ILE A 94 -2.55 14.93 35.53
CA ILE A 94 -3.72 14.57 34.71
C ILE A 94 -3.96 15.63 33.62
N VAL A 95 -3.92 16.93 33.96
CA VAL A 95 -4.13 18.02 33.00
C VAL A 95 -3.01 18.08 31.96
N ALA A 96 -1.75 17.99 32.39
CA ALA A 96 -0.60 17.94 31.47
C ALA A 96 -0.68 16.69 30.57
N GLY A 97 -1.03 15.54 31.15
CA GLY A 97 -1.27 14.28 30.47
C GLY A 97 -2.35 14.39 29.40
N LEU A 98 -3.48 15.03 29.71
CA LEU A 98 -4.56 15.24 28.76
C LEU A 98 -4.11 16.10 27.57
N ILE A 99 -3.39 17.20 27.82
CA ILE A 99 -2.84 18.05 26.75
C ILE A 99 -1.85 17.27 25.87
N VAL A 100 -0.93 16.52 26.48
CA VAL A 100 0.03 15.67 25.76
C VAL A 100 -0.68 14.55 24.99
N THR A 101 -1.79 14.00 25.49
CA THR A 101 -2.52 12.90 24.85
C THR A 101 -3.41 13.39 23.70
N LEU A 102 -4.13 14.49 23.88
CA LEU A 102 -5.07 15.00 22.89
C LEU A 102 -4.40 15.84 21.80
N VAL A 103 -3.37 16.61 22.16
CA VAL A 103 -2.66 17.52 21.23
C VAL A 103 -1.26 17.01 20.90
N GLY A 104 -0.50 16.59 21.92
CA GLY A 104 0.87 16.13 21.76
C GLY A 104 0.98 14.86 20.89
N TYR A 105 0.24 13.79 21.20
CA TYR A 105 0.26 12.54 20.45
C TYR A 105 0.03 12.74 18.94
N PRO A 106 -1.10 13.32 18.46
CA PRO A 106 -1.31 13.47 17.02
C PRO A 106 -0.26 14.40 16.39
N ALA A 107 0.09 15.53 17.04
CA ALA A 107 1.07 16.45 16.48
C ALA A 107 2.47 15.83 16.35
N ILE A 108 2.94 15.10 17.37
CA ILE A 108 4.25 14.44 17.40
C ILE A 108 4.29 13.29 16.39
N PHE A 109 3.30 12.38 16.44
CA PHE A 109 3.30 11.22 15.53
C PHE A 109 3.12 11.64 14.07
N GLU A 110 2.20 12.55 13.74
CA GLU A 110 2.01 13.03 12.37
C GLU A 110 3.25 13.77 11.85
N THR A 111 3.93 14.57 12.69
CA THR A 111 5.16 15.27 12.29
C THR A 111 6.33 14.29 12.06
N LEU A 112 6.59 13.37 12.99
CA LEU A 112 7.74 12.45 12.89
C LEU A 112 7.59 11.44 11.74
N SER A 113 6.37 10.98 11.49
CA SER A 113 6.06 9.99 10.44
C SER A 113 5.74 10.60 9.06
N ARG A 114 5.68 11.95 8.98
CA ARG A 114 5.30 12.70 7.77
C ARG A 114 3.87 12.40 7.30
N GLY A 115 2.93 12.41 8.24
CA GLY A 115 1.48 12.35 8.03
C GLY A 115 0.74 11.15 8.62
N LYS A 116 1.28 10.44 9.62
CA LYS A 116 0.72 9.17 10.12
C LYS A 116 0.69 9.09 11.66
N THR A 117 -0.46 8.75 12.22
CA THR A 117 -0.61 8.25 13.59
C THR A 117 -0.53 6.71 13.60
N LEU A 118 -0.47 6.05 14.76
CA LEU A 118 -0.40 4.58 14.81
C LEU A 118 -1.63 3.92 14.15
N GLY A 119 -2.83 4.46 14.37
CA GLY A 119 -4.05 3.99 13.70
C GLY A 119 -4.00 4.19 12.18
N LYS A 120 -3.49 5.33 11.71
CA LYS A 120 -3.26 5.56 10.27
C LYS A 120 -2.19 4.62 9.70
N MET A 121 -1.10 4.34 10.43
CA MET A 121 -0.07 3.40 10.01
C MET A 121 -0.63 1.97 9.87
N ALA A 122 -1.43 1.52 10.84
CA ALA A 122 -2.07 0.20 10.82
C ALA A 122 -2.99 0.00 9.61
N LEU A 123 -3.72 1.05 9.21
CA LEU A 123 -4.63 1.02 8.05
C LEU A 123 -4.03 1.57 6.75
N GLY A 124 -2.73 1.87 6.74
CA GLY A 124 -2.02 2.41 5.57
C GLY A 124 -2.58 3.74 5.04
N LEU A 125 -3.04 4.61 5.93
CA LEU A 125 -3.48 5.97 5.64
C LEU A 125 -2.35 6.98 5.85
N ARG A 126 -2.40 8.12 5.12
CA ARG A 126 -1.43 9.20 5.25
C ARG A 126 -2.05 10.57 4.99
N VAL A 127 -1.72 11.54 5.84
CA VAL A 127 -2.03 12.96 5.64
C VAL A 127 -1.01 13.59 4.69
N ILE A 128 -1.48 14.38 3.74
CA ILE A 128 -0.69 15.13 2.76
C ILE A 128 -1.23 16.57 2.71
N GLY A 129 -0.37 17.55 2.44
CA GLY A 129 -0.78 18.94 2.21
C GLY A 129 -1.46 19.11 0.86
N ASP A 130 -2.22 20.19 0.69
CA ASP A 130 -2.93 20.48 -0.58
C ASP A 130 -1.98 20.66 -1.78
N ASP A 131 -0.72 21.02 -1.55
CA ASP A 131 0.35 21.07 -2.56
C ASP A 131 0.88 19.68 -2.98
N GLY A 132 0.32 18.58 -2.46
CA GLY A 132 0.83 17.20 -2.62
C GLY A 132 2.07 16.87 -1.77
N GLY A 133 2.63 17.84 -1.06
CA GLY A 133 3.80 17.68 -0.21
C GLY A 133 3.53 17.00 1.15
N PRO A 134 4.58 16.47 1.82
CA PRO A 134 4.44 15.90 3.15
C PRO A 134 3.95 16.94 4.16
N GLU A 135 3.13 16.49 5.11
CA GLU A 135 2.59 17.34 6.17
C GLU A 135 3.67 18.03 7.01
N ARG A 136 3.48 19.33 7.27
CA ARG A 136 4.37 20.16 8.11
C ARG A 136 3.89 20.17 9.57
N PHE A 137 4.80 20.35 10.53
CA PHE A 137 4.47 20.45 11.96
C PHE A 137 3.33 21.43 12.28
N ARG A 138 3.29 22.61 11.63
CA ARG A 138 2.22 23.60 11.83
C ARG A 138 0.85 23.07 11.42
N GLN A 139 0.78 22.27 10.35
CA GLN A 139 -0.45 21.65 9.89
C GLN A 139 -0.92 20.59 10.89
N ALA A 140 -0.02 19.69 11.30
CA ALA A 140 -0.29 18.66 12.30
C ALA A 140 -0.76 19.26 13.65
N LEU A 141 -0.15 20.37 14.09
CA LEU A 141 -0.55 21.06 15.31
C LEU A 141 -1.94 21.74 15.20
N VAL A 142 -2.24 22.40 14.07
CA VAL A 142 -3.58 22.98 13.82
C VAL A 142 -4.63 21.87 13.80
N ARG A 143 -4.34 20.75 13.14
CA ARG A 143 -5.21 19.56 13.09
C ARG A 143 -5.44 18.96 14.47
N ALA A 144 -4.40 18.87 15.30
CA ALA A 144 -4.49 18.40 16.66
C ALA A 144 -5.38 19.30 17.53
N LEU A 145 -5.18 20.62 17.47
CA LEU A 145 -5.96 21.61 18.23
C LEU A 145 -7.43 21.67 17.81
N VAL A 146 -7.71 21.75 16.50
CA VAL A 146 -9.09 21.69 15.98
C VAL A 146 -9.72 20.32 16.29
N GLY A 147 -8.92 19.26 16.24
CA GLY A 147 -9.28 17.90 16.65
C GLY A 147 -9.86 17.82 18.06
N VAL A 148 -9.29 18.54 19.04
CA VAL A 148 -9.84 18.60 20.42
C VAL A 148 -11.32 19.01 20.39
N VAL A 149 -11.66 20.03 19.61
CA VAL A 149 -13.03 20.55 19.50
C VAL A 149 -13.91 19.64 18.63
N GLU A 150 -13.48 19.31 17.41
CA GLU A 150 -14.35 18.59 16.47
C GLU A 150 -14.50 17.09 16.77
N ILE A 151 -13.47 16.42 17.33
CA ILE A 151 -13.48 14.97 17.57
C ILE A 151 -14.01 14.64 18.96
N TYR A 152 -13.55 15.35 20.00
CA TYR A 152 -13.83 14.98 21.40
C TYR A 152 -15.01 15.77 21.98
N MET A 153 -15.17 17.05 21.61
CA MET A 153 -16.28 17.88 22.10
C MET A 153 -17.52 17.79 21.20
N PHE A 154 -17.34 17.73 19.87
CA PHE A 154 -18.44 17.68 18.90
C PHE A 154 -18.31 16.56 17.83
N PRO A 155 -18.09 15.27 18.20
CA PRO A 155 -17.87 14.19 17.23
C PRO A 155 -18.86 14.11 16.05
N PRO A 156 -20.18 14.37 16.20
CA PRO A 156 -21.11 14.42 15.07
C PRO A 156 -20.76 15.49 14.02
N VAL A 157 -20.15 16.62 14.41
CA VAL A 157 -19.74 17.69 13.50
C VAL A 157 -18.52 17.27 12.68
N ALA A 158 -17.51 16.62 13.28
CA ALA A 158 -16.41 16.01 12.53
C ALA A 158 -16.90 14.92 11.57
N LEU A 159 -17.94 14.18 11.96
CA LEU A 159 -18.55 13.14 11.14
C LEU A 159 -19.27 13.74 9.93
N ILE A 160 -20.19 14.69 10.16
CA ILE A 160 -20.99 15.33 9.11
C ILE A 160 -20.10 16.14 8.16
N SER A 161 -19.14 16.93 8.66
CA SER A 161 -18.20 17.68 7.80
C SER A 161 -17.38 16.74 6.91
N SER A 162 -16.92 15.61 7.44
CA SER A 162 -16.21 14.59 6.67
C SER A 162 -17.07 13.88 5.61
N MET A 163 -18.40 13.85 5.77
CA MET A 163 -19.34 13.26 4.79
C MET A 163 -19.80 14.26 3.73
N VAL A 164 -20.01 15.53 4.10
CA VAL A 164 -20.51 16.59 3.20
C VAL A 164 -19.38 17.15 2.33
N SER A 165 -18.13 17.08 2.79
CA SER A 165 -16.97 17.50 2.00
C SER A 165 -16.70 16.55 0.83
N ALA A 166 -16.75 17.06 -0.40
CA ALA A 166 -16.44 16.28 -1.62
C ALA A 166 -15.03 15.67 -1.62
N ARG A 167 -14.10 16.20 -0.82
CA ARG A 167 -12.73 15.68 -0.63
C ARG A 167 -12.57 14.88 0.67
N GLY A 168 -13.67 14.56 1.36
CA GLY A 168 -13.69 13.88 2.65
C GLY A 168 -12.97 14.64 3.78
N LYS A 169 -12.74 15.96 3.62
CA LYS A 169 -12.01 16.78 4.58
C LYS A 169 -12.87 17.13 5.80
N ARG A 170 -12.32 16.90 7.00
CA ARG A 170 -12.83 17.40 8.29
C ARG A 170 -12.54 18.89 8.47
N LEU A 171 -13.10 19.52 9.51
CA LEU A 171 -12.83 20.93 9.81
C LEU A 171 -11.31 21.16 10.03
N GLY A 172 -10.65 20.29 10.80
CA GLY A 172 -9.21 20.33 11.01
C GLY A 172 -8.38 20.09 9.74
N ASP A 173 -8.86 19.24 8.83
CA ASP A 173 -8.21 19.03 7.52
C ASP A 173 -8.27 20.31 6.66
N VAL A 174 -9.41 21.00 6.67
CA VAL A 174 -9.64 22.27 5.95
C VAL A 174 -8.77 23.39 6.52
N PHE A 175 -8.78 23.62 7.83
CA PHE A 175 -7.99 24.69 8.47
C PHE A 175 -6.48 24.52 8.31
N ALA A 176 -5.99 23.29 8.15
CA ALA A 176 -4.58 23.02 7.94
C ALA A 176 -4.16 22.92 6.46
N GLY A 177 -5.10 22.99 5.51
CA GLY A 177 -4.80 22.78 4.08
C GLY A 177 -4.23 21.37 3.81
N THR A 178 -4.92 20.35 4.32
CA THR A 178 -4.50 18.94 4.23
C THR A 178 -5.64 18.02 3.79
N PHE A 179 -5.30 16.81 3.38
CA PHE A 179 -6.23 15.69 3.18
C PHE A 179 -5.58 14.35 3.51
N VAL A 180 -6.39 13.32 3.75
CA VAL A 180 -5.91 11.95 4.02
C VAL A 180 -6.12 11.07 2.80
N ILE A 181 -5.03 10.46 2.34
CA ILE A 181 -4.99 9.47 1.27
C ILE A 181 -4.83 8.05 1.83
N GLN A 182 -5.10 7.05 0.99
CA GLN A 182 -4.83 5.65 1.30
C GLN A 182 -3.56 5.20 0.55
N GLU A 183 -2.45 5.09 1.28
CA GLU A 183 -1.13 4.68 0.77
C GLU A 183 -1.04 3.16 0.59
N ARG A 184 -1.70 2.38 1.46
CA ARG A 184 -1.99 0.96 1.21
C ARG A 184 -3.44 0.82 0.78
N VAL A 185 -3.68 1.04 -0.52
CA VAL A 185 -4.78 0.35 -1.17
C VAL A 185 -4.42 -1.14 -1.10
N PRO A 186 -5.23 -2.01 -0.46
CA PRO A 186 -5.07 -3.44 -0.64
C PRO A 186 -5.23 -3.69 -2.13
N ARG A 187 -4.16 -4.07 -2.83
CA ARG A 187 -4.24 -4.18 -4.29
C ARG A 187 -5.39 -5.13 -4.61
N ARG A 188 -6.32 -4.73 -5.49
CA ARG A 188 -7.41 -5.63 -5.91
C ARG A 188 -6.90 -6.95 -6.50
N SER A 189 -5.62 -7.01 -6.92
CA SER A 189 -4.90 -8.24 -7.27
C SER A 189 -4.79 -9.25 -6.13
N ASP A 190 -4.65 -8.79 -4.89
CA ASP A 190 -4.28 -9.60 -3.74
C ASP A 190 -5.53 -10.28 -3.17
N LEU A 191 -6.68 -9.58 -3.12
CA LEU A 191 -7.99 -10.20 -2.86
C LEU A 191 -8.54 -11.02 -4.05
N ALA A 192 -7.97 -10.86 -5.24
CA ALA A 192 -8.23 -11.78 -6.34
C ALA A 192 -7.33 -13.02 -6.29
N ALA A 193 -6.24 -13.01 -5.50
CA ALA A 193 -5.20 -14.03 -5.51
C ALA A 193 -5.77 -15.44 -5.28
N ASP A 194 -6.58 -15.60 -4.24
CA ASP A 194 -7.17 -16.87 -3.82
C ASP A 194 -8.18 -17.47 -4.81
N VAL A 195 -8.67 -16.66 -5.77
CA VAL A 195 -9.83 -17.02 -6.62
C VAL A 195 -9.45 -17.44 -8.04
N ALA A 196 -8.24 -17.13 -8.51
CA ALA A 196 -7.81 -17.47 -9.87
C ALA A 196 -6.52 -18.29 -9.87
N VAL A 197 -6.65 -19.55 -10.29
CA VAL A 197 -5.59 -20.54 -10.50
C VAL A 197 -5.69 -21.08 -11.93
N VAL A 198 -4.56 -21.44 -12.54
CA VAL A 198 -4.53 -22.14 -13.84
C VAL A 198 -4.79 -23.64 -13.60
N PRO A 199 -5.90 -24.22 -14.09
CA PRO A 199 -6.16 -25.65 -13.96
C PRO A 199 -5.11 -26.48 -14.73
N PRO A 200 -4.71 -27.68 -14.25
CA PRO A 200 -3.67 -28.49 -14.90
C PRO A 200 -3.86 -28.73 -16.41
N PRO A 201 -5.08 -29.01 -16.94
CA PRO A 201 -5.27 -29.19 -18.39
C PRO A 201 -4.99 -27.94 -19.24
N LEU A 202 -5.01 -26.75 -18.63
CA LEU A 202 -4.80 -25.48 -19.33
C LEU A 202 -3.36 -24.95 -19.23
N LEU A 203 -2.45 -25.63 -18.52
CA LEU A 203 -1.07 -25.15 -18.29
C LEU A 203 -0.31 -24.88 -19.59
N GLY A 204 -0.38 -25.78 -20.59
CA GLY A 204 0.31 -25.60 -21.87
C GLY A 204 -0.27 -24.45 -22.70
N TRP A 205 -1.61 -24.32 -22.72
CA TRP A 205 -2.30 -23.21 -23.39
C TRP A 205 -2.01 -21.86 -22.72
N ALA A 206 -2.00 -21.81 -21.38
CA ALA A 206 -1.76 -20.62 -20.57
C ALA A 206 -0.38 -19.99 -20.80
N GLN A 207 0.63 -20.78 -21.18
CA GLN A 207 1.97 -20.28 -21.52
C GLN A 207 1.96 -19.46 -22.82
N ALA A 208 1.16 -19.86 -23.82
CA ALA A 208 1.03 -19.21 -25.11
C ALA A 208 -0.01 -18.06 -25.14
N LEU A 209 -0.69 -17.81 -24.02
CA LEU A 209 -1.81 -16.86 -23.95
C LEU A 209 -1.35 -15.40 -24.04
N GLU A 210 -1.69 -14.70 -25.12
CA GLU A 210 -1.56 -13.27 -25.29
C GLU A 210 -2.72 -12.49 -24.64
N LEU A 211 -2.36 -11.46 -23.87
CA LEU A 211 -3.26 -10.70 -23.00
C LEU A 211 -3.24 -9.18 -23.28
N SER A 212 -2.44 -8.74 -24.25
CA SER A 212 -2.17 -7.33 -24.54
C SER A 212 -3.39 -6.47 -24.89
N ARG A 213 -4.52 -7.10 -25.24
CA ARG A 213 -5.80 -6.42 -25.59
C ARG A 213 -6.90 -6.59 -24.54
N LEU A 214 -6.62 -7.27 -23.41
CA LEU A 214 -7.63 -7.54 -22.39
C LEU A 214 -7.86 -6.31 -21.49
N SER A 215 -9.00 -5.66 -21.69
CA SER A 215 -9.43 -4.51 -20.89
C SER A 215 -9.62 -4.82 -19.40
N ASP A 216 -9.34 -3.83 -18.56
CA ASP A 216 -9.46 -3.93 -17.10
C ASP A 216 -10.90 -4.18 -16.66
N GLN A 217 -11.87 -3.50 -17.29
CA GLN A 217 -13.29 -3.70 -17.03
C GLN A 217 -13.73 -5.16 -17.27
N THR A 218 -13.25 -5.81 -18.34
CA THR A 218 -13.58 -7.21 -18.63
C THR A 218 -12.93 -8.14 -17.59
N ALA A 219 -11.68 -7.87 -17.20
CA ALA A 219 -10.98 -8.64 -16.18
C ALA A 219 -11.60 -8.49 -14.78
N GLU A 220 -12.03 -7.28 -14.40
CA GLU A 220 -12.75 -7.03 -13.15
C GLU A 220 -14.11 -7.72 -13.12
N ALA A 221 -14.87 -7.70 -14.23
CA ALA A 221 -16.14 -8.41 -14.37
C ALA A 221 -15.95 -9.94 -14.22
N ALA A 222 -14.97 -10.53 -14.90
CA ALA A 222 -14.61 -11.93 -14.75
C ALA A 222 -14.19 -12.28 -13.31
N GLY A 223 -13.37 -11.46 -12.67
CA GLY A 223 -12.98 -11.67 -11.26
C GLY A 223 -14.14 -11.53 -10.28
N SER A 224 -15.09 -10.63 -10.56
CA SER A 224 -16.31 -10.42 -9.78
C SER A 224 -17.31 -11.58 -9.90
N TYR A 225 -17.35 -12.23 -11.06
CA TYR A 225 -18.08 -13.48 -11.29
C TYR A 225 -17.45 -14.64 -10.51
N LEU A 226 -16.13 -14.86 -10.63
CA LEU A 226 -15.47 -15.98 -9.93
C LEU A 226 -15.57 -15.85 -8.40
N ARG A 227 -15.43 -14.63 -7.84
CA ARG A 227 -15.60 -14.39 -6.39
C ARG A 227 -17.00 -14.76 -5.87
N ARG A 228 -18.04 -14.63 -6.70
CA ARG A 228 -19.44 -14.94 -6.36
C ARG A 228 -19.89 -16.29 -6.91
N PHE A 229 -18.97 -17.10 -7.45
CA PHE A 229 -19.32 -18.34 -8.15
C PHE A 229 -20.12 -19.31 -7.27
N HIS A 230 -19.83 -19.37 -5.97
CA HIS A 230 -20.54 -20.23 -5.03
C HIS A 230 -21.92 -19.69 -4.62
N ASP A 231 -22.15 -18.37 -4.70
CA ASP A 231 -23.41 -17.72 -4.32
C ASP A 231 -24.45 -17.71 -5.46
N LEU A 232 -23.99 -17.79 -6.71
CA LEU A 232 -24.85 -17.79 -7.89
C LEU A 232 -25.66 -19.09 -8.03
N THR A 233 -26.89 -18.99 -8.56
CA THR A 233 -27.67 -20.17 -8.96
C THR A 233 -27.01 -20.89 -10.15
N PRO A 234 -27.20 -22.20 -10.35
CA PRO A 234 -26.55 -22.94 -11.45
C PRO A 234 -26.76 -22.30 -12.83
N ALA A 235 -28.01 -21.98 -13.18
CA ALA A 235 -28.33 -21.31 -14.45
C ALA A 235 -27.66 -19.93 -14.62
N ALA A 236 -27.47 -19.19 -13.52
CA ALA A 236 -26.74 -17.91 -13.55
C ALA A 236 -25.23 -18.09 -13.70
N ARG A 237 -24.65 -19.17 -13.13
CA ARG A 237 -23.23 -19.52 -13.34
C ARG A 237 -22.97 -19.79 -14.82
N ASP A 238 -23.79 -20.64 -15.44
CA ASP A 238 -23.60 -21.02 -16.84
C ASP A 238 -23.82 -19.84 -17.79
N GLY A 239 -24.93 -19.09 -17.60
CA GLY A 239 -25.27 -17.93 -18.44
C GLY A 239 -24.24 -16.81 -18.36
N LEU A 240 -23.89 -16.34 -17.15
CA LEU A 240 -22.92 -15.26 -16.97
C LEU A 240 -21.50 -15.73 -17.31
N GLY A 241 -21.16 -16.98 -16.97
CA GLY A 241 -19.87 -17.57 -17.29
C GLY A 241 -19.61 -17.61 -18.80
N LEU A 242 -20.59 -18.05 -19.59
CA LEU A 242 -20.47 -18.10 -21.05
C LEU A 242 -20.42 -16.71 -21.70
N GLN A 243 -21.20 -15.74 -21.20
CA GLN A 243 -21.12 -14.34 -21.64
C GLN A 243 -19.73 -13.73 -21.39
N LEU A 244 -19.20 -13.88 -20.17
CA LEU A 244 -17.87 -13.36 -19.80
C LEU A 244 -16.75 -14.10 -20.54
N ALA A 245 -16.84 -15.42 -20.71
CA ALA A 245 -15.87 -16.18 -21.49
C ALA A 245 -15.85 -15.72 -22.96
N THR A 246 -17.00 -15.43 -23.55
CA THR A 246 -17.09 -14.90 -24.92
C THR A 246 -16.47 -13.50 -25.01
N ALA A 247 -16.77 -12.60 -24.06
CA ALA A 247 -16.21 -11.26 -24.02
C ALA A 247 -14.67 -11.25 -23.82
N VAL A 248 -14.14 -12.18 -23.02
CA VAL A 248 -12.69 -12.36 -22.85
C VAL A 248 -12.05 -12.99 -24.09
N ALA A 249 -12.68 -14.00 -24.70
CA ALA A 249 -12.19 -14.66 -25.91
C ALA A 249 -12.07 -13.72 -27.13
N ALA A 250 -12.90 -12.66 -27.19
CA ALA A 250 -12.76 -11.60 -28.19
C ALA A 250 -11.51 -10.70 -27.98
N GLN A 251 -10.85 -10.77 -26.82
CA GLN A 251 -9.74 -9.90 -26.41
C GLN A 251 -8.41 -10.65 -26.14
N VAL A 252 -8.37 -11.98 -26.24
CA VAL A 252 -7.18 -12.81 -25.97
C VAL A 252 -6.94 -13.83 -27.08
N SER A 253 -5.73 -14.36 -27.18
CA SER A 253 -5.34 -15.37 -28.18
C SER A 253 -4.27 -16.30 -27.60
N PRO A 254 -4.18 -17.59 -27.96
CA PRO A 254 -5.12 -18.35 -28.78
C PRO A 254 -6.43 -18.65 -28.02
N PRO A 255 -7.52 -19.01 -28.72
CA PRO A 255 -8.76 -19.44 -28.07
C PRO A 255 -8.51 -20.67 -27.18
N PRO A 256 -9.32 -20.88 -26.13
CA PRO A 256 -9.16 -22.01 -25.22
C PRO A 256 -9.38 -23.36 -25.92
N PRO A 257 -8.79 -24.45 -25.41
CA PRO A 257 -9.06 -25.80 -25.91
C PRO A 257 -10.56 -26.14 -25.89
N ALA A 258 -11.02 -26.89 -26.89
CA ALA A 258 -12.41 -27.30 -26.99
C ALA A 258 -12.86 -28.09 -25.74
N GLY A 259 -14.07 -27.82 -25.25
CA GLY A 259 -14.62 -28.44 -24.03
C GLY A 259 -14.17 -27.79 -22.71
N THR A 260 -13.38 -26.71 -22.74
CA THR A 260 -12.98 -26.00 -21.51
C THR A 260 -14.19 -25.32 -20.83
N PRO A 261 -14.49 -25.59 -19.53
CA PRO A 261 -15.57 -24.92 -18.81
C PRO A 261 -15.33 -23.40 -18.69
N PRO A 262 -16.35 -22.53 -18.82
CA PRO A 262 -16.16 -21.08 -18.78
C PRO A 262 -15.45 -20.56 -17.53
N ALA A 263 -15.77 -21.10 -16.34
CA ALA A 263 -15.11 -20.71 -15.09
C ALA A 263 -13.62 -21.08 -15.06
N ALA A 264 -13.25 -22.26 -15.58
CA ALA A 264 -11.86 -22.74 -15.65
C ALA A 264 -11.02 -21.94 -16.65
N TYR A 265 -11.62 -21.53 -17.76
CA TYR A 265 -11.02 -20.61 -18.72
C TYR A 265 -10.77 -19.22 -18.08
N LEU A 266 -11.80 -18.63 -17.47
CA LEU A 266 -11.70 -17.31 -16.85
C LEU A 266 -10.69 -17.30 -15.67
N SER A 267 -10.61 -18.38 -14.89
CA SER A 267 -9.60 -18.49 -13.82
C SER A 267 -8.19 -18.56 -14.37
N ALA A 268 -7.96 -19.31 -15.46
CA ALA A 268 -6.66 -19.39 -16.12
C ALA A 268 -6.23 -18.04 -16.71
N VAL A 269 -7.10 -17.33 -17.43
CA VAL A 269 -6.82 -15.99 -17.99
C VAL A 269 -6.39 -15.01 -16.90
N LEU A 270 -7.15 -14.94 -15.80
CA LEU A 270 -6.87 -14.02 -14.69
C LEU A 270 -5.60 -14.40 -13.91
N ALA A 271 -5.31 -15.70 -13.78
CA ALA A 271 -4.07 -16.17 -13.16
C ALA A 271 -2.83 -15.80 -14.00
N VAL A 272 -2.85 -16.01 -15.32
CA VAL A 272 -1.75 -15.60 -16.22
C VAL A 272 -1.57 -14.09 -16.21
N ARG A 273 -2.67 -13.32 -16.26
CA ARG A 273 -2.62 -11.84 -16.16
C ARG A 273 -1.93 -11.39 -14.87
N ARG A 274 -2.28 -12.00 -13.73
CA ARG A 274 -1.64 -11.72 -12.43
C ARG A 274 -0.16 -12.08 -12.43
N GLN A 275 0.21 -13.25 -12.96
CA GLN A 275 1.60 -13.71 -12.98
C GLN A 275 2.49 -12.76 -13.78
N ARG A 276 2.02 -12.25 -14.92
CA ARG A 276 2.73 -11.25 -15.73
C ARG A 276 2.84 -9.90 -15.04
N GLU A 277 1.76 -9.41 -14.42
CA GLU A 277 1.79 -8.15 -13.69
C GLU A 277 2.73 -8.22 -12.47
N HIS A 278 2.74 -9.35 -11.75
CA HIS A 278 3.67 -9.58 -10.64
C HIS A 278 5.13 -9.62 -11.10
N ALA A 279 5.41 -10.26 -12.25
CA ALA A 279 6.75 -10.25 -12.85
C ALA A 279 7.18 -8.84 -13.29
N ARG A 280 6.26 -8.06 -13.89
CA ARG A 280 6.50 -6.67 -14.29
C ARG A 280 6.83 -5.78 -13.09
N LEU A 281 6.05 -5.87 -12.01
CA LEU A 281 6.30 -5.12 -10.78
C LEU A 281 7.62 -5.54 -10.09
N ALA A 282 7.97 -6.83 -10.15
CA ALA A 282 9.25 -7.33 -9.65
C ALA A 282 10.45 -6.80 -10.47
N ALA A 283 10.29 -6.63 -11.79
CA ALA A 283 11.33 -6.07 -12.67
C ALA A 283 11.47 -4.54 -12.57
N ILE A 284 10.39 -3.81 -12.28
CA ILE A 284 10.41 -2.34 -12.08
C ILE A 284 11.03 -1.97 -10.73
N ARG A 285 10.89 -2.82 -9.70
CA ARG A 285 11.57 -2.63 -8.43
C ARG A 285 13.08 -2.78 -8.68
N PRO A 286 13.91 -1.75 -8.48
CA PRO A 286 15.35 -1.90 -8.62
C PRO A 286 15.80 -3.02 -7.68
N ALA A 287 16.59 -3.94 -8.20
CA ALA A 287 17.23 -4.96 -7.37
C ALA A 287 17.94 -4.22 -6.24
N ALA A 288 17.53 -4.48 -4.99
CA ALA A 288 18.33 -4.04 -3.86
C ALA A 288 19.74 -4.61 -4.12
N PRO A 289 20.81 -3.79 -4.01
CA PRO A 289 22.15 -4.31 -4.16
C PRO A 289 22.25 -5.52 -3.23
N PRO A 290 22.86 -6.65 -3.68
CA PRO A 290 22.95 -7.82 -2.84
C PRO A 290 23.58 -7.37 -1.54
N THR A 291 22.80 -7.41 -0.45
CA THR A 291 23.31 -7.11 0.89
C THR A 291 24.46 -8.07 1.05
N ALA A 292 25.70 -7.54 1.00
CA ALA A 292 26.90 -8.35 1.03
C ALA A 292 26.72 -9.31 2.20
N ALA A 293 26.76 -10.62 1.92
CA ALA A 293 26.44 -11.62 2.92
C ALA A 293 27.38 -11.37 4.11
N THR A 294 26.84 -10.77 5.17
CA THR A 294 27.60 -10.48 6.38
C THR A 294 28.21 -11.79 6.80
N GLY A 295 29.54 -11.85 6.75
CA GLY A 295 30.26 -13.11 6.69
C GLY A 295 29.76 -14.07 7.75
N GLN A 296 29.55 -15.33 7.36
CA GLN A 296 29.27 -16.40 8.31
C GLN A 296 30.37 -16.37 9.37
N HIS A 297 30.02 -15.86 10.55
CA HIS A 297 30.86 -15.91 11.73
C HIS A 297 31.10 -17.40 12.01
N PRO A 298 32.35 -17.89 12.01
CA PRO A 298 32.61 -19.24 12.47
C PRO A 298 32.18 -19.32 13.94
N ALA A 299 31.27 -20.23 14.25
CA ALA A 299 30.85 -20.45 15.63
C ALA A 299 32.05 -20.95 16.45
N PRO A 300 32.27 -20.47 17.69
CA PRO A 300 33.41 -20.94 18.49
C PRO A 300 33.23 -22.39 18.94
N GLY A 301 34.13 -23.26 18.46
CA GLY A 301 34.57 -24.47 19.16
C GLY A 301 33.53 -25.57 19.42
N GLN A 302 33.49 -26.56 18.53
CA GLN A 302 33.08 -27.92 18.90
C GLN A 302 34.14 -28.90 18.38
N PRO A 303 34.74 -29.75 19.23
CA PRO A 303 35.97 -30.48 18.88
C PRO A 303 35.76 -31.59 17.86
N ASP A 304 36.80 -31.82 17.06
CA ASP A 304 36.82 -32.72 15.90
C ASP A 304 36.36 -34.15 16.19
N GLN A 305 35.57 -34.70 15.28
CA GLN A 305 35.53 -36.14 15.00
C GLN A 305 36.19 -36.38 13.64
N ALA A 306 37.40 -36.93 13.66
CA ALA A 306 38.17 -37.20 12.46
C ALA A 306 37.52 -38.31 11.60
N PRO A 307 37.46 -38.15 10.26
CA PRO A 307 37.07 -39.25 9.38
C PRO A 307 38.16 -40.33 9.35
N VAL A 308 37.79 -41.55 9.74
CA VAL A 308 38.66 -42.72 9.61
C VAL A 308 38.72 -43.14 8.14
N THR A 309 39.88 -43.02 7.50
CA THR A 309 40.18 -43.67 6.22
C THR A 309 41.46 -44.49 6.34
N SER A 310 41.34 -45.81 6.15
CA SER A 310 42.47 -46.74 6.16
C SER A 310 43.31 -46.63 4.88
N PRO A 311 44.62 -46.97 4.92
CA PRO A 311 45.56 -46.59 3.87
C PRO A 311 45.63 -47.61 2.72
N SER A 312 46.05 -47.12 1.55
CA SER A 312 46.69 -47.93 0.51
C SER A 312 48.03 -47.30 0.13
N ALA A 313 49.06 -48.12 -0.03
CA ALA A 313 50.46 -47.70 -0.06
C ALA A 313 51.04 -47.60 -1.48
N ALA A 314 51.99 -46.68 -1.68
CA ALA A 314 53.34 -46.93 -2.25
C ALA A 314 54.02 -45.62 -2.73
N GLY A 315 55.34 -45.50 -2.55
CA GLY A 315 56.17 -44.52 -3.28
C GLY A 315 56.85 -43.42 -2.47
N GLN A 316 58.03 -43.71 -1.92
CA GLN A 316 59.04 -42.76 -1.42
C GLN A 316 60.11 -42.50 -2.50
N PRO A 317 61.11 -41.59 -2.32
CA PRO A 317 61.08 -40.26 -1.71
C PRO A 317 61.97 -39.20 -2.44
N ALA A 318 61.88 -37.95 -1.97
CA ALA A 318 62.96 -36.94 -1.79
C ALA A 318 64.00 -36.61 -2.91
N GLU A 319 64.14 -35.31 -3.18
CA GLU A 319 65.47 -34.68 -3.34
C GLU A 319 65.43 -33.25 -2.74
N ALA A 320 66.56 -32.76 -2.25
CA ALA A 320 66.69 -31.50 -1.49
C ALA A 320 67.85 -30.65 -2.03
N GLY A 321 67.81 -29.32 -1.88
CA GLY A 321 68.90 -28.43 -2.30
C GLY A 321 68.57 -26.92 -2.27
N GLU A 322 68.85 -26.28 -1.14
CA GLU A 322 69.13 -24.83 -0.98
C GLU A 322 70.46 -24.42 -1.68
N PRO A 323 70.93 -23.14 -1.75
CA PRO A 323 70.69 -22.00 -0.82
C PRO A 323 70.64 -20.56 -1.46
N GLU A 324 70.89 -19.55 -0.61
CA GLU A 324 71.28 -18.14 -0.86
C GLU A 324 70.17 -17.06 -1.00
N ALA A 325 70.28 -15.87 -0.38
CA ALA A 325 71.12 -15.43 0.75
C ALA A 325 70.57 -14.14 1.42
N THR A 326 70.89 -14.01 2.72
CA THR A 326 71.06 -12.83 3.61
C THR A 326 71.33 -11.46 2.92
N ALA A 327 71.05 -10.27 3.48
CA ALA A 327 70.68 -9.86 4.85
C ALA A 327 69.97 -8.47 4.85
N SER A 328 68.92 -8.25 5.65
CA SER A 328 68.90 -7.47 6.92
C SER A 328 68.35 -6.02 6.84
N PRO A 329 67.83 -5.43 7.94
CA PRO A 329 66.84 -4.34 7.90
C PRO A 329 67.28 -3.01 8.56
N GLN A 330 66.56 -1.90 8.32
CA GLN A 330 66.58 -0.72 9.20
C GLN A 330 65.23 0.08 9.17
N PRO A 331 64.79 0.74 10.26
CA PRO A 331 63.40 1.24 10.41
C PRO A 331 63.26 2.79 10.48
N ALA A 332 62.02 3.25 10.73
CA ALA A 332 61.55 4.64 10.99
C ALA A 332 61.48 5.55 9.74
N ASP A 333 60.46 6.39 9.53
CA ASP A 333 59.92 7.37 10.49
C ASP A 333 58.43 7.77 10.27
N GLN A 334 57.89 8.58 11.19
CA GLN A 334 56.49 9.07 11.20
C GLN A 334 56.27 10.27 10.24
N PRO A 335 55.07 10.42 9.63
CA PRO A 335 54.66 11.68 9.00
C PRO A 335 53.91 12.59 9.99
N GLY A 336 54.40 13.83 10.14
CA GLY A 336 53.84 14.84 11.03
C GLY A 336 52.65 15.64 10.47
N SER A 337 52.12 16.50 11.34
CA SER A 337 51.01 17.44 11.14
C SER A 337 51.04 18.28 9.86
N GLY A 338 49.88 18.40 9.20
CA GLY A 338 49.64 19.36 8.11
C GLY A 338 49.31 20.79 8.60
N PRO A 339 49.36 21.81 7.71
CA PRO A 339 49.30 23.22 8.09
C PRO A 339 47.88 23.81 8.24
N GLU A 340 47.82 24.90 9.00
CA GLU A 340 46.62 25.64 9.43
C GLU A 340 46.16 26.70 8.38
N PRO A 341 44.84 26.98 8.22
CA PRO A 341 44.33 27.97 7.27
C PRO A 341 44.31 29.43 7.82
N PRO A 342 44.37 30.45 6.96
CA PRO A 342 44.46 31.86 7.38
C PRO A 342 43.12 32.49 7.82
N PRO A 343 43.15 33.57 8.64
CA PRO A 343 41.95 34.19 9.21
C PRO A 343 41.17 35.10 8.24
N PHE A 344 39.88 35.27 8.53
CA PHE A 344 38.89 35.97 7.71
C PHE A 344 38.62 37.40 8.20
N THR A 345 38.54 38.39 7.29
CA THR A 345 38.16 39.79 7.59
C THR A 345 36.79 40.15 6.97
N PRO A 346 35.83 40.72 7.72
CA PRO A 346 34.55 41.14 7.18
C PRO A 346 34.61 42.54 6.49
N PRO A 347 33.70 42.84 5.54
CA PRO A 347 33.59 44.15 4.90
C PRO A 347 32.85 45.17 5.78
N ALA A 348 33.03 46.45 5.44
CA ALA A 348 32.36 47.61 6.05
C ALA A 348 31.06 48.01 5.32
#